data_AF-A0A0D6KU31-F1
#
_entry.id   AF-A0A0D6KU31-F1
#
_cell.length_a   1.000
_cell.length_b   1.000
_cell.length_c   1.000
_cell.angle_alpha   90.00
_cell.angle_beta   90.00
_cell.angle_gamma   90.00
#
_symmetry.space_group_name_H-M   'P 1'
#
loop_
_entity.id
_entity.type
_entity.pdbx_description
1 polymer ?
#
loop_
_entity_poly.entity_id
_entity_poly.type
_entity_poly.pdbx_seq_one_letter_code
_entity_poly.pdbx_strand_id
1 'polypeptide(L)'
;MTDSHSLFSSYEELVQNHARQFDPHIAQLQQLVTTRMQELRAAEQTLVDAQAIELQNIFNALATDARCLLPTPEFRTFVQELKQTQSHNWYTRKSEFSIAEDPTTWLLATLELPIGLSNYQIQEDLDGYDDERNYIGYSYTLSLRFGSVEHLMEILYKRIYNVNDRTETSIKEQIDYYIWSEVEDLLTNMPYPKEQKKQLAQEISVLVGYSSKVFALKPRTAIFEYSSATQEQ
;
A
#
# COMPACT_ATOMS: atom_id res chain seq x y z
N MET A 1 -8.05 68.68 33.58
CA MET A 1 -7.91 68.15 32.22
C MET A 1 -6.65 67.32 32.20
N THR A 2 -6.75 66.02 31.99
CA THR A 2 -5.58 65.15 31.83
C THR A 2 -4.93 65.52 30.51
N ASP A 3 -3.66 65.91 30.55
CA ASP A 3 -2.88 66.25 29.36
C ASP A 3 -2.79 65.02 28.46
N SER A 4 -3.16 65.14 27.18
CA SER A 4 -3.12 64.03 26.23
C SER A 4 -1.72 63.41 26.16
N HIS A 5 -0.66 64.22 26.36
CA HIS A 5 0.71 63.72 26.46
C HIS A 5 0.92 62.74 27.62
N SER A 6 0.33 62.99 28.79
CA SER A 6 0.49 62.08 29.93
C SER A 6 -0.22 60.75 29.71
N LEU A 7 -1.37 60.76 29.01
CA LEU A 7 -2.11 59.55 28.67
C LEU A 7 -1.34 58.65 27.68
N PHE A 8 -0.72 59.24 26.66
CA PHE A 8 0.10 58.49 25.71
C PHE A 8 1.35 57.88 26.37
N SER A 9 2.07 58.65 27.20
CA SER A 9 3.24 58.14 27.91
C SER A 9 2.90 56.99 28.87
N SER A 10 1.78 57.07 29.61
CA SER A 10 1.34 55.97 30.47
C SER A 10 0.96 54.71 29.68
N TYR A 11 0.37 54.86 28.48
CA TYR A 11 0.08 53.72 27.61
C TYR A 11 1.37 53.09 27.05
N GLU A 12 2.33 53.89 26.61
CA GLU A 12 3.64 53.40 26.14
C GLU A 12 4.39 52.63 27.24
N GLU A 13 4.36 53.11 28.48
CA GLU A 13 4.93 52.39 29.63
C GLU A 13 4.23 51.05 29.87
N LEU A 14 2.91 50.98 29.74
CA LEU A 14 2.16 49.72 29.85
C LEU A 14 2.53 48.74 28.73
N VAL A 15 2.64 49.20 27.48
CA VAL A 15 3.06 48.37 26.35
C VAL A 15 4.48 47.84 26.56
N GLN A 16 5.42 48.70 26.98
CA GLN A 16 6.78 48.27 27.27
C GLN A 16 6.85 47.29 28.44
N ASN A 17 6.04 47.50 29.48
CA ASN A 17 5.99 46.59 30.62
C ASN A 17 5.41 45.23 30.21
N HIS A 18 4.34 45.23 29.40
CA HIS A 18 3.78 44.01 28.83
C HIS A 18 4.82 43.26 28.00
N ALA A 19 5.47 43.94 27.05
CA ALA A 19 6.53 43.35 26.23
C ALA A 19 7.66 42.75 27.09
N ARG A 20 8.17 43.49 28.08
CA ARG A 20 9.21 42.99 28.99
C ARG A 20 8.78 41.79 29.82
N GLN A 21 7.50 41.70 30.18
CA GLN A 21 6.95 40.59 30.96
C GLN A 21 6.68 39.36 30.09
N PHE A 22 6.09 39.52 28.90
CA PHE A 22 5.56 38.40 28.13
C PHE A 22 6.45 37.96 26.96
N ASP A 23 7.13 38.86 26.27
CA ASP A 23 7.93 38.51 25.08
C ASP A 23 9.02 37.47 25.39
N PRO A 24 9.75 37.53 26.53
CA PRO A 24 10.73 36.49 26.86
C PRO A 24 10.09 35.11 27.06
N HIS A 25 8.90 35.05 27.68
CA HIS A 25 8.19 33.79 27.90
C HIS A 25 7.64 33.20 26.60
N ILE A 26 7.11 34.06 25.72
CA ILE A 26 6.65 33.65 24.39
C ILE A 26 7.83 33.13 23.56
N ALA A 27 8.96 33.83 23.55
CA ALA A 27 10.17 33.40 22.84
C ALA A 27 10.70 32.05 23.37
N GLN A 28 10.71 31.86 24.70
CA GLN A 28 11.11 30.58 25.31
C GLN A 28 10.17 29.44 24.93
N LEU A 29 8.85 29.68 24.93
CA LEU A 29 7.87 28.67 24.52
C LEU A 29 8.01 28.33 23.03
N GLN A 30 8.18 29.33 22.16
CA GLN A 30 8.41 29.12 20.73
C GLN A 30 9.68 28.29 20.49
N GLN A 31 10.77 28.61 21.21
CA GLN A 31 12.01 27.83 21.12
C GLN A 31 11.80 26.40 21.61
N LEU A 32 11.13 26.19 22.74
CA LEU A 32 10.84 24.87 23.28
C LEU A 32 10.02 24.02 22.30
N VAL A 33 8.93 24.59 21.76
CA VAL A 33 8.09 23.90 20.77
C VAL A 33 8.91 23.56 19.53
N THR A 34 9.70 24.49 19.01
CA THR A 34 10.57 24.26 17.84
C THR A 34 11.55 23.11 18.08
N THR A 35 12.23 23.10 19.23
CA THR A 35 13.17 22.03 19.60
C THR A 35 12.46 20.69 19.70
N ARG A 36 11.32 20.61 20.39
CA ARG A 36 10.56 19.35 20.52
C ARG A 36 10.03 18.84 19.18
N MET A 37 9.59 19.75 18.31
CA MET A 37 9.18 19.40 16.95
C MET A 37 10.32 18.81 16.13
N GLN A 38 11.53 19.37 16.23
CA GLN A 38 12.71 18.84 15.56
C GLN A 38 13.11 17.46 16.11
N GLU A 39 13.11 17.29 17.43
CA GLU A 39 13.41 16.00 18.08
C GLU A 39 12.44 14.91 17.64
N LEU A 40 11.14 15.20 17.62
CA LEU A 40 10.11 14.27 17.19
C LEU A 40 10.26 13.88 15.72
N ARG A 41 10.51 14.86 14.83
CA ARG A 41 10.75 14.60 13.41
C ARG A 41 11.99 13.74 13.19
N ALA A 42 13.08 13.99 13.92
CA ALA A 42 14.29 13.18 13.80
C ALA A 42 14.08 11.74 14.28
N ALA A 43 13.38 11.55 15.39
CA ALA A 43 13.04 10.23 15.91
C ALA A 43 12.11 9.47 14.96
N GLU A 44 11.10 10.15 14.41
CA GLU A 44 10.20 9.59 13.41
C GLU A 44 10.97 9.18 12.15
N GLN A 45 11.82 10.05 11.60
CA GLN A 45 12.60 9.76 10.40
C GLN A 45 13.45 8.49 10.58
N THR A 46 14.06 8.33 11.75
CA THR A 46 14.84 7.12 12.08
C THR A 46 13.97 5.85 11.99
N LEU A 47 12.73 5.90 12.47
CA LEU A 47 11.79 4.77 12.40
C LEU A 47 11.25 4.55 10.98
N VAL A 48 11.03 5.62 10.21
CA VAL A 48 10.60 5.54 8.82
C VAL A 48 11.68 4.89 7.96
N ASP A 49 12.94 5.27 8.15
CA ASP A 49 14.08 4.69 7.46
C ASP A 49 14.25 3.21 7.80
N ALA A 50 14.12 2.84 9.09
CA ALA A 50 14.14 1.45 9.52
C ALA A 50 13.01 0.62 8.89
N GLN A 51 11.79 1.15 8.84
CA GLN A 51 10.66 0.51 8.17
C GLN A 51 10.92 0.31 6.67
N ALA A 52 11.51 1.30 6.00
CA ALA A 52 11.85 1.21 4.58
C ALA A 52 12.87 0.10 4.29
N ILE A 53 13.88 -0.06 5.16
CA ILE A 53 14.87 -1.15 5.07
C ILE A 53 14.18 -2.51 5.20
N GLU A 54 13.31 -2.68 6.21
CA GLU A 54 12.59 -3.95 6.40
C GLU A 54 11.64 -4.28 5.25
N LEU A 55 10.92 -3.29 4.72
CA LEU A 55 10.10 -3.49 3.52
C LEU A 55 10.94 -3.92 2.32
N GLN A 56 12.12 -3.33 2.13
CA GLN A 56 13.03 -3.74 1.05
C GLN A 56 13.54 -5.17 1.26
N ASN A 57 13.82 -5.58 2.51
CA ASN A 57 14.19 -6.97 2.82
C ASN A 57 13.08 -7.95 2.46
N ILE A 58 11.82 -7.59 2.79
CA ILE A 58 10.64 -8.39 2.42
C ILE A 58 10.54 -8.47 0.89
N PHE A 59 10.65 -7.37 0.16
CA PHE A 59 10.57 -7.37 -1.30
C PHE A 59 11.68 -8.21 -1.94
N ASN A 60 12.89 -8.17 -1.40
CA ASN A 60 13.99 -9.02 -1.85
C ASN A 60 13.72 -10.51 -1.59
N ALA A 61 13.10 -10.84 -0.45
CA ALA A 61 12.68 -12.21 -0.14
C ALA A 61 11.61 -12.70 -1.12
N LEU A 62 10.63 -11.86 -1.47
CA LEU A 62 9.61 -12.19 -2.49
C LEU A 62 10.22 -12.38 -3.88
N ALA A 63 11.19 -11.55 -4.28
CA ALA A 63 11.88 -11.67 -5.56
C ALA A 63 12.72 -12.96 -5.64
N THR A 64 13.25 -13.42 -4.50
CA THR A 64 14.00 -14.66 -4.39
C THR A 64 13.07 -15.87 -4.44
N ASP A 65 12.14 -15.94 -3.48
CA ASP A 65 11.13 -16.99 -3.41
C ASP A 65 9.94 -16.53 -2.53
N ALA A 66 8.86 -16.11 -3.18
CA ALA A 66 7.62 -15.67 -2.55
C ALA A 66 6.93 -16.78 -1.73
N ARG A 67 7.34 -18.05 -1.87
CA ARG A 67 6.88 -19.13 -0.99
C ARG A 67 7.28 -18.94 0.47
N CYS A 68 8.18 -18.00 0.79
CA CYS A 68 8.44 -17.56 2.16
C CYS A 68 7.18 -17.03 2.88
N LEU A 69 6.12 -16.67 2.14
CA LEU A 69 4.83 -16.27 2.70
C LEU A 69 3.93 -17.45 3.11
N LEU A 70 4.12 -18.66 2.56
CA LEU A 70 3.25 -19.81 2.82
C LEU A 70 3.08 -20.15 4.31
N PRO A 71 4.14 -20.14 5.15
CA PRO A 71 4.01 -20.46 6.56
C PRO A 71 3.47 -19.30 7.42
N THR A 72 3.26 -18.10 6.88
CA THR A 72 2.91 -16.95 7.71
C THR A 72 1.44 -17.00 8.17
N PRO A 73 1.14 -16.59 9.42
CA PRO A 73 -0.23 -16.50 9.91
C PRO A 73 -1.12 -15.59 9.06
N GLU A 74 -0.56 -14.48 8.57
CA GLU A 74 -1.27 -13.49 7.77
C GLU A 74 -1.70 -14.07 6.42
N PHE A 75 -0.83 -14.85 5.76
CA PHE A 75 -1.20 -15.50 4.50
C PHE A 75 -2.25 -16.59 4.69
N ARG A 76 -2.13 -17.39 5.77
CA ARG A 76 -3.15 -18.39 6.13
C ARG A 76 -4.52 -17.74 6.38
N THR A 77 -4.54 -16.61 7.08
CA THR A 77 -5.77 -15.84 7.33
C THR A 77 -6.37 -15.34 6.01
N PHE A 78 -5.54 -14.77 5.13
CA PHE A 78 -5.98 -14.33 3.80
C PHE A 78 -6.62 -15.45 2.98
N VAL A 79 -6.03 -16.66 2.99
CA VAL A 79 -6.59 -17.83 2.29
C VAL A 79 -7.97 -18.20 2.83
N GLN A 80 -8.16 -18.15 4.15
CA GLN A 80 -9.46 -18.42 4.77
C GLN A 80 -10.50 -17.37 4.39
N GLU A 81 -10.15 -16.08 4.41
CA GLU A 81 -11.01 -14.98 3.97
C GLU A 81 -11.42 -15.13 2.50
N LEU A 82 -10.46 -15.49 1.64
CA LEU A 82 -10.68 -15.65 0.21
C LEU A 82 -11.69 -16.78 -0.09
N LYS A 83 -11.63 -17.89 0.67
CA LYS A 83 -12.59 -19.00 0.56
C LYS A 83 -14.01 -18.61 1.01
N GLN A 84 -14.14 -17.72 1.99
CA GLN A 84 -15.44 -17.26 2.49
C GLN A 84 -16.07 -16.19 1.60
N THR A 85 -15.25 -15.49 0.82
CA THR A 85 -15.71 -14.41 -0.06
C THR A 85 -16.42 -14.99 -1.28
N GLN A 86 -17.72 -14.74 -1.39
CA GLN A 86 -18.48 -15.13 -2.57
C GLN A 86 -18.10 -14.26 -3.78
N SER A 87 -17.84 -14.91 -4.92
CA SER A 87 -17.72 -14.18 -6.19
C SER A 87 -19.11 -13.68 -6.59
N HIS A 88 -19.24 -12.38 -6.80
CA HIS A 88 -20.53 -11.73 -7.10
C HIS A 88 -20.91 -11.87 -8.59
N ASN A 89 -20.00 -12.38 -9.43
CA ASN A 89 -20.23 -12.50 -10.86
C ASN A 89 -20.50 -13.95 -11.28
N TRP A 90 -21.68 -14.16 -11.83
CA TRP A 90 -22.17 -15.48 -12.23
C TRP A 90 -21.59 -15.96 -13.57
N TYR A 91 -21.10 -15.06 -14.43
CA TYR A 91 -20.51 -15.40 -15.73
C TYR A 91 -19.09 -15.99 -15.62
N THR A 92 -18.37 -15.65 -14.56
CA THR A 92 -16.95 -15.95 -14.38
C THR A 92 -16.71 -16.86 -13.17
N ARG A 93 -17.76 -17.57 -12.74
CA ARG A 93 -17.67 -18.64 -11.73
C ARG A 93 -16.88 -19.82 -12.31
N LYS A 94 -15.59 -19.60 -12.60
CA LYS A 94 -14.62 -20.67 -12.83
C LYS A 94 -14.71 -21.56 -11.58
N SER A 95 -14.91 -22.85 -11.83
CA SER A 95 -15.10 -23.97 -10.89
C SER A 95 -14.66 -23.70 -9.45
N GLU A 96 -15.48 -24.16 -8.49
CA GLU A 96 -15.24 -24.13 -7.04
C GLU A 96 -13.76 -23.98 -6.67
N PHE A 97 -13.47 -22.88 -5.98
CA PHE A 97 -12.15 -22.53 -5.47
C PHE A 97 -11.67 -23.64 -4.51
N SER A 98 -10.96 -24.63 -5.06
CA SER A 98 -10.64 -25.90 -4.40
C SER A 98 -9.19 -25.91 -3.91
N ILE A 99 -8.79 -24.84 -3.19
CA ILE A 99 -7.48 -24.80 -2.55
C ILE A 99 -7.58 -25.32 -1.11
N ALA A 100 -6.55 -26.04 -0.68
CA ALA A 100 -6.42 -26.46 0.72
C ALA A 100 -6.26 -25.23 1.63
N GLU A 101 -6.75 -25.33 2.87
CA GLU A 101 -6.73 -24.19 3.81
C GLU A 101 -5.35 -23.88 4.36
N ASP A 102 -4.47 -24.89 4.46
CA ASP A 102 -3.11 -24.71 4.92
C ASP A 102 -2.16 -24.57 3.71
N PRO A 103 -1.62 -23.36 3.46
CA PRO A 103 -0.76 -23.13 2.30
C PRO A 103 0.56 -23.88 2.32
N THR A 104 0.97 -24.36 3.49
CA THR A 104 2.19 -25.18 3.63
C THR A 104 2.03 -26.59 3.06
N THR A 105 0.78 -27.02 2.81
CA THR A 105 0.45 -28.34 2.24
C THR A 105 0.21 -28.33 0.73
N TRP A 106 0.30 -27.15 0.12
CA TRP A 106 0.08 -26.93 -1.31
C TRP A 106 1.14 -27.62 -2.17
N LEU A 107 0.77 -27.98 -3.40
CA LEU A 107 1.73 -28.51 -4.39
C LEU A 107 2.87 -27.52 -4.61
N LEU A 108 2.55 -26.23 -4.59
CA LEU A 108 3.46 -25.09 -4.61
C LEU A 108 4.63 -25.19 -3.62
N ALA A 109 4.36 -25.65 -2.40
CA ALA A 109 5.35 -25.77 -1.34
C ALA A 109 6.38 -26.89 -1.61
N THR A 110 6.02 -27.84 -2.48
CA THR A 110 6.85 -29.01 -2.80
C THR A 110 7.71 -28.86 -4.05
N LEU A 111 7.53 -27.75 -4.80
CA LEU A 111 8.26 -27.53 -6.04
C LEU A 111 9.76 -27.31 -5.79
N GLU A 112 10.59 -27.85 -6.67
CA GLU A 112 12.04 -27.60 -6.60
C GLU A 112 12.40 -26.17 -7.02
N LEU A 113 11.69 -25.64 -8.02
CA LEU A 113 11.96 -24.33 -8.59
C LEU A 113 11.33 -23.21 -7.74
N PRO A 114 12.05 -22.10 -7.49
CA PRO A 114 11.54 -20.97 -6.73
C PRO A 114 10.54 -20.16 -7.54
N ILE A 115 9.70 -19.42 -6.82
CA ILE A 115 8.70 -18.52 -7.40
C ILE A 115 9.02 -17.10 -6.97
N GLY A 116 9.62 -16.33 -7.86
CA GLY A 116 9.99 -14.94 -7.60
C GLY A 116 8.87 -13.99 -7.99
N LEU A 117 8.59 -13.00 -7.15
CA LEU A 117 7.70 -11.87 -7.44
C LEU A 117 8.46 -10.56 -7.30
N SER A 118 8.45 -9.72 -8.33
CA SER A 118 9.23 -8.47 -8.33
C SER A 118 8.65 -7.43 -9.29
N ASN A 119 9.33 -6.28 -9.41
CA ASN A 119 8.94 -5.20 -10.33
C ASN A 119 7.51 -4.69 -10.12
N TYR A 120 7.05 -4.64 -8.87
CA TYR A 120 5.76 -4.07 -8.54
C TYR A 120 5.75 -2.57 -8.83
N GLN A 121 4.88 -2.13 -9.73
CA GLN A 121 4.71 -0.71 -10.07
C GLN A 121 3.22 -0.41 -10.22
N ILE A 122 2.78 0.73 -9.70
CA ILE A 122 1.42 1.23 -9.88
C ILE A 122 1.44 2.19 -11.06
N GLN A 123 0.41 2.11 -11.89
CA GLN A 123 0.27 2.92 -13.08
C GLN A 123 -1.16 3.45 -13.21
N GLU A 124 -1.27 4.59 -13.88
CA GLU A 124 -2.51 5.30 -14.15
C GLU A 124 -2.62 5.49 -15.67
N ASP A 125 -3.72 5.01 -16.24
CA ASP A 125 -4.09 5.19 -17.63
C ASP A 125 -5.25 6.19 -17.71
N LEU A 126 -4.97 7.38 -18.24
CA LEU A 126 -5.96 8.46 -18.35
C LEU A 126 -6.94 8.26 -19.51
N ASP A 127 -6.59 7.39 -20.47
CA ASP A 127 -7.32 7.19 -21.72
C ASP A 127 -7.78 5.72 -21.87
N GLY A 128 -7.94 5.01 -20.74
CA GLY A 128 -8.45 3.64 -20.71
C GLY A 128 -9.80 3.56 -21.40
N TYR A 129 -10.03 2.52 -22.19
CA TYR A 129 -11.27 2.33 -22.92
C TYR A 129 -11.76 0.91 -22.76
N ASP A 130 -13.03 0.75 -22.40
CA ASP A 130 -13.74 -0.52 -22.56
C ASP A 130 -14.71 -0.44 -23.73
N ASP A 131 -15.37 -1.55 -24.06
CA ASP A 131 -16.26 -1.63 -25.22
C ASP A 131 -17.41 -0.59 -25.20
N GLU A 132 -17.66 0.11 -24.09
CA GLU A 132 -18.69 1.14 -23.96
C GLU A 132 -18.12 2.57 -23.89
N ARG A 133 -17.12 2.84 -23.03
CA ARG A 133 -16.73 4.22 -22.64
C ARG A 133 -15.27 4.33 -22.21
N ASN A 134 -14.74 5.56 -22.27
CA ASN A 134 -13.45 5.89 -21.67
C ASN A 134 -13.54 5.92 -20.13
N TYR A 135 -12.45 5.56 -19.47
CA TYR A 135 -12.27 5.59 -18.02
C TYR A 135 -10.81 5.91 -17.65
N ILE A 136 -10.60 6.44 -16.46
CA ILE A 136 -9.27 6.49 -15.84
C ILE A 136 -9.02 5.14 -15.15
N GLY A 137 -8.04 4.40 -15.66
CA GLY A 137 -7.65 3.08 -15.17
C GLY A 137 -6.52 3.17 -14.16
N TYR A 138 -6.62 2.41 -13.08
CA TYR A 138 -5.49 2.16 -12.19
C TYR A 138 -5.20 0.67 -12.15
N SER A 139 -3.99 0.32 -12.56
CA SER A 139 -3.47 -1.03 -12.56
C SER A 139 -2.12 -1.06 -11.83
N TYR A 140 -1.67 -2.27 -11.51
CA TYR A 140 -0.28 -2.50 -11.14
C TYR A 140 0.32 -3.58 -12.02
N THR A 141 1.61 -3.45 -12.28
CA THR A 141 2.40 -4.50 -12.94
C THR A 141 3.17 -5.30 -11.91
N LEU A 142 3.39 -6.58 -12.19
CA LEU A 142 4.25 -7.45 -11.38
C LEU A 142 4.93 -8.51 -12.28
N SER A 143 6.23 -8.70 -12.11
CA SER A 143 6.95 -9.83 -12.71
C SER A 143 6.77 -11.08 -11.85
N LEU A 144 6.17 -12.12 -12.42
CA LEU A 144 6.17 -13.49 -11.90
C LEU A 144 7.27 -14.30 -12.58
N ARG A 145 8.22 -14.78 -11.78
CA ARG A 145 9.28 -15.67 -12.24
C ARG A 145 9.07 -17.06 -11.67
N PHE A 146 9.03 -18.07 -12.53
CA PHE A 146 9.01 -19.47 -12.14
C PHE A 146 10.15 -20.22 -12.83
N GLY A 147 11.18 -20.57 -12.05
CA GLY A 147 12.45 -21.05 -12.61
C GLY A 147 13.13 -19.98 -13.47
N SER A 148 13.36 -20.29 -14.76
CA SER A 148 13.95 -19.38 -15.73
C SER A 148 12.92 -18.58 -16.55
N VAL A 149 11.63 -18.86 -16.39
CA VAL A 149 10.56 -18.18 -17.12
C VAL A 149 10.11 -16.98 -16.29
N GLU A 150 10.10 -15.81 -16.90
CA GLU A 150 9.56 -14.59 -16.32
C GLU A 150 8.38 -14.11 -17.16
N HIS A 151 7.32 -13.69 -16.48
CA HIS A 151 6.09 -13.21 -17.07
C HIS A 151 5.66 -11.93 -16.38
N LEU A 152 5.44 -10.88 -17.16
CA LEU A 152 4.95 -9.60 -16.66
C LEU A 152 3.43 -9.61 -16.70
N MET A 153 2.80 -9.43 -15.54
CA MET A 153 1.34 -9.36 -15.42
C MET A 153 0.94 -7.91 -15.17
N GLU A 154 -0.15 -7.48 -15.81
CA GLU A 154 -0.84 -6.24 -15.49
C GLU A 154 -2.19 -6.57 -14.85
N ILE A 155 -2.44 -6.01 -13.67
CA ILE A 155 -3.67 -6.25 -12.90
C ILE A 155 -4.40 -4.94 -12.67
N LEU A 156 -5.56 -4.79 -13.31
CA LEU A 156 -6.45 -3.66 -13.11
C LEU A 156 -7.21 -3.81 -11.79
N TYR A 157 -7.20 -2.78 -10.96
CA TYR A 157 -7.88 -2.80 -9.66
C TYR A 157 -8.89 -1.69 -9.47
N LYS A 158 -8.89 -0.66 -10.33
CA LYS A 158 -9.84 0.44 -10.25
C LYS A 158 -10.09 1.11 -11.60
N ARG A 159 -11.34 1.48 -11.82
CA ARG A 159 -11.80 2.30 -12.95
C ARG A 159 -12.58 3.48 -12.42
N ILE A 160 -12.36 4.66 -12.99
CA ILE A 160 -13.16 5.86 -12.73
C ILE A 160 -13.71 6.36 -14.07
N TYR A 161 -15.03 6.27 -14.25
CA TYR A 161 -15.71 6.82 -15.44
C TYR A 161 -16.08 8.29 -15.22
N ASN A 162 -16.50 8.65 -14.00
CA ASN A 162 -16.76 10.02 -13.58
C ASN A 162 -16.80 10.13 -12.05
N VAL A 163 -17.08 11.34 -11.52
CA VAL A 163 -17.10 11.63 -10.07
C VAL A 163 -18.05 10.71 -9.27
N ASN A 164 -19.13 10.23 -9.90
CA ASN A 164 -20.16 9.41 -9.27
C ASN A 164 -20.08 7.92 -9.66
N ASP A 165 -19.26 7.57 -10.65
CA ASP A 165 -19.19 6.22 -11.20
C ASP A 165 -17.75 5.72 -11.19
N ARG A 166 -17.48 4.85 -10.23
CA ARG A 166 -16.19 4.19 -10.04
C ARG A 166 -16.42 2.72 -9.70
N THR A 167 -15.55 1.88 -10.23
CA THR A 167 -15.53 0.45 -9.92
C THR A 167 -14.18 0.11 -9.32
N GLU A 168 -14.19 -0.52 -8.15
CA GLU A 168 -12.99 -1.07 -7.53
C GLU A 168 -13.11 -2.59 -7.53
N THR A 169 -12.06 -3.24 -8.02
CA THR A 169 -12.01 -4.69 -8.16
C THR A 169 -11.42 -5.28 -6.88
N SER A 170 -12.17 -6.16 -6.22
CA SER A 170 -11.70 -6.87 -5.04
C SER A 170 -10.49 -7.75 -5.39
N ILE A 171 -9.65 -8.09 -4.40
CA ILE A 171 -8.52 -9.01 -4.63
C ILE A 171 -8.99 -10.36 -5.17
N LYS A 172 -10.17 -10.83 -4.76
CA LYS A 172 -10.75 -12.07 -5.29
C LYS A 172 -11.04 -11.95 -6.79
N GLU A 173 -11.67 -10.87 -7.22
CA GLU A 173 -11.94 -10.61 -8.63
C GLU A 173 -10.65 -10.38 -9.42
N GLN A 174 -9.65 -9.74 -8.82
CA GLN A 174 -8.33 -9.61 -9.46
C GLN A 174 -7.70 -10.98 -9.72
N ILE A 175 -7.77 -11.88 -8.73
CA ILE A 175 -7.33 -13.28 -8.87
C ILE A 175 -8.11 -13.97 -9.99
N ASP A 176 -9.44 -13.89 -9.94
CA ASP A 176 -10.33 -14.64 -10.83
C ASP A 176 -10.29 -14.12 -12.29
N TYR A 177 -10.06 -12.82 -12.53
CA TYR A 177 -10.13 -12.18 -13.86
C TYR A 177 -8.79 -11.91 -14.52
N TYR A 178 -7.79 -11.49 -13.74
CA TYR A 178 -6.53 -11.01 -14.32
C TYR A 178 -5.39 -11.97 -14.02
N ILE A 179 -5.26 -12.43 -12.77
CA ILE A 179 -4.07 -13.22 -12.39
C ILE A 179 -4.17 -14.66 -12.91
N TRP A 180 -5.34 -15.28 -12.76
CA TRP A 180 -5.50 -16.70 -13.06
C TRP A 180 -5.12 -17.08 -14.49
N SER A 181 -5.63 -16.34 -15.48
CA SER A 181 -5.39 -16.62 -16.90
C SER A 181 -3.91 -16.50 -17.23
N GLU A 182 -3.26 -15.44 -16.74
CA GLU A 182 -1.83 -15.19 -16.96
C GLU A 182 -0.97 -16.32 -16.39
N VAL A 183 -1.34 -16.83 -15.21
CA VAL A 183 -0.65 -17.98 -14.60
C VAL A 183 -0.92 -19.27 -15.36
N GLU A 184 -2.15 -19.52 -15.81
CA GLU A 184 -2.45 -20.69 -16.67
C GLU A 184 -1.64 -20.67 -17.97
N ASP A 185 -1.52 -19.51 -18.60
CA ASP A 185 -0.74 -19.33 -19.83
C ASP A 185 0.75 -19.58 -19.59
N LEU A 186 1.31 -19.05 -18.49
CA LEU A 186 2.69 -19.36 -18.05
C LEU A 186 2.91 -20.87 -17.89
N LEU A 187 1.98 -21.56 -17.23
CA LEU A 187 2.11 -23.00 -16.95
C LEU A 187 1.84 -23.88 -18.17
N THR A 188 1.20 -23.37 -19.23
CA THR A 188 0.78 -24.16 -20.40
C THR A 188 1.94 -24.92 -21.03
N ASN A 189 3.12 -24.30 -21.14
CA ASN A 189 4.30 -24.91 -21.77
C ASN A 189 5.21 -25.70 -20.81
N MET A 190 4.88 -25.77 -19.53
CA MET A 190 5.70 -26.46 -18.53
C MET A 190 5.46 -27.98 -18.52
N PRO A 191 6.46 -28.80 -18.12
CA PRO A 191 6.37 -30.26 -18.15
C PRO A 191 5.59 -30.86 -16.96
N TYR A 192 4.44 -30.27 -16.61
CA TYR A 192 3.55 -30.77 -15.55
C TYR A 192 2.28 -31.42 -16.12
N PRO A 193 1.71 -32.45 -15.46
CA PRO A 193 0.39 -32.97 -15.78
C PRO A 193 -0.69 -31.89 -15.70
N LYS A 194 -1.75 -32.02 -16.51
CA LYS A 194 -2.83 -31.03 -16.60
C LYS A 194 -3.47 -30.69 -15.23
N GLU A 195 -3.72 -31.70 -14.41
CA GLU A 195 -4.31 -31.50 -13.07
C GLU A 195 -3.36 -30.74 -12.14
N GLN A 196 -2.05 -31.04 -12.20
CA GLN A 196 -1.04 -30.30 -11.44
C GLN A 196 -0.93 -28.85 -11.92
N LYS A 197 -0.98 -28.59 -13.23
CA LYS A 197 -1.01 -27.22 -13.77
C LYS A 197 -2.20 -26.44 -13.25
N LYS A 198 -3.38 -27.04 -13.24
CA LYS A 198 -4.60 -26.41 -12.72
C LYS A 198 -4.47 -26.07 -11.23
N GLN A 199 -3.97 -27.00 -10.42
CA GLN A 199 -3.74 -26.76 -8.99
C GLN A 199 -2.67 -25.68 -8.76
N LEU A 200 -1.55 -25.73 -9.48
CA LEU A 200 -0.50 -24.71 -9.39
C LEU A 200 -1.03 -23.34 -9.82
N ALA A 201 -1.87 -23.27 -10.85
CA ALA A 201 -2.50 -22.02 -11.26
C ALA A 201 -3.31 -21.40 -10.12
N GLN A 202 -4.09 -22.22 -9.37
CA GLN A 202 -4.80 -21.77 -8.17
C GLN A 202 -3.85 -21.19 -7.13
N GLU A 203 -2.89 -22.00 -6.72
CA GLU A 203 -1.99 -21.71 -5.59
C GLU A 203 -1.10 -20.50 -5.88
N ILE A 204 -0.53 -20.41 -7.10
CA ILE A 204 0.28 -19.26 -7.54
C ILE A 204 -0.59 -18.00 -7.62
N SER A 205 -1.81 -18.08 -8.16
CA SER A 205 -2.67 -16.89 -8.29
C SER A 205 -3.03 -16.31 -6.93
N VAL A 206 -3.29 -17.17 -5.93
CA VAL A 206 -3.52 -16.74 -4.54
C VAL A 206 -2.28 -16.08 -3.95
N LEU A 207 -1.10 -16.68 -4.16
CA LEU A 207 0.16 -16.13 -3.68
C LEU A 207 0.43 -14.75 -4.30
N VAL A 208 0.23 -14.59 -5.60
CA VAL A 208 0.36 -13.30 -6.31
C VAL A 208 -0.64 -12.28 -5.76
N GLY A 209 -1.91 -12.67 -5.64
CA GLY A 209 -2.97 -11.79 -5.13
C GLY A 209 -2.68 -11.27 -3.72
N TYR A 210 -2.18 -12.12 -2.82
CA TYR A 210 -1.74 -11.66 -1.50
C TYR A 210 -0.48 -10.79 -1.55
N SER A 211 0.49 -11.16 -2.38
CA SER A 211 1.76 -10.43 -2.50
C SER A 211 1.54 -8.99 -2.95
N SER A 212 0.49 -8.72 -3.74
CA SER A 212 0.09 -7.35 -4.08
C SER A 212 -0.19 -6.48 -2.84
N LYS A 213 -0.80 -7.05 -1.79
CA LYS A 213 -1.04 -6.35 -0.51
C LYS A 213 0.27 -6.05 0.20
N VAL A 214 1.23 -6.97 0.13
CA VAL A 214 2.56 -6.81 0.74
C VAL A 214 3.35 -5.72 0.01
N PHE A 215 3.35 -5.71 -1.33
CA PHE A 215 4.01 -4.65 -2.11
C PHE A 215 3.38 -3.27 -1.93
N ALA A 216 2.09 -3.20 -1.63
CA ALA A 216 1.40 -1.94 -1.36
C ALA A 216 1.73 -1.32 0.01
N LEU A 217 2.46 -2.04 0.89
CA LEU A 217 2.89 -1.50 2.18
C LEU A 217 3.85 -0.32 2.01
N LYS A 218 3.68 0.69 2.87
CA LYS A 218 4.53 1.89 2.91
C LYS A 218 4.95 2.15 4.36
N PRO A 219 6.13 2.74 4.60
CA PRO A 219 6.50 3.23 5.92
C PRO A 219 5.43 4.15 6.48
N ARG A 220 5.08 3.97 7.75
CA ARG A 220 4.10 4.81 8.42
C ARG A 220 4.75 6.10 8.88
N THR A 221 4.15 7.22 8.51
CA THR A 221 4.47 8.56 9.00
C THR A 221 3.36 9.09 9.91
N ALA A 222 3.71 9.84 10.93
CA ALA A 222 2.84 10.64 11.76
C ALA A 222 2.84 12.09 11.28
N ILE A 223 1.66 12.63 11.00
CA ILE A 223 1.53 14.06 10.68
C ILE A 223 1.27 14.81 11.99
N PHE A 224 2.17 15.73 12.36
CA PHE A 224 1.93 16.68 13.43
C PHE A 224 2.19 18.10 12.92
N GLU A 225 1.12 18.87 12.80
CA GLU A 225 1.15 20.27 12.38
C GLU A 225 0.93 21.17 13.60
N TYR A 226 1.95 21.96 13.94
CA TYR A 226 1.80 23.07 14.87
C TYR A 226 1.63 24.35 14.06
N SER A 227 0.39 24.81 13.93
CA SER A 227 0.08 26.11 13.35
C SER A 227 0.22 27.19 14.43
N SER A 228 1.37 27.87 14.49
CA SER A 228 1.45 29.14 15.22
C SER A 228 0.76 30.20 14.37
N ALA A 229 -0.58 30.24 14.42
CA ALA A 229 -1.32 31.33 13.81
C ALA A 229 -0.99 32.62 14.56
N THR A 230 -0.09 33.43 14.01
CA THR A 230 -0.15 34.88 14.17
C THR A 230 -0.93 35.38 12.97
N GLN A 231 -2.25 35.46 13.08
CA GLN A 231 -2.98 36.41 12.26
C GLN A 231 -2.88 37.76 12.96
N GLU A 232 -2.13 38.66 12.34
CA GLU A 232 -2.06 40.08 12.68
C GLU A 232 -3.48 40.67 12.77
N GLN A 233 -3.67 41.54 13.76
CA GLN A 233 -4.36 42.81 13.57
C GLN A 233 -3.56 43.91 14.29
#